data_AF-G3NLI9-F1
#
_entry.id   AF-G3NLI9-F1
#
_cell.length_a   1.000
_cell.length_b   1.000
_cell.length_c   1.000
_cell.angle_alpha   90.00
_cell.angle_beta   90.00
_cell.angle_gamma   90.00
#
_symmetry.space_group_name_H-M   'P 1'
#
loop_
_entity.id
_entity.type
_entity.pdbx_description
1 polymer ?
#
loop_
_entity_poly.entity_id
_entity_poly.type
_entity_poly.pdbx_seq_one_letter_code
_entity_poly.pdbx_strand_id
1 'polypeptide(L)'
;MAASVSPLRSSFRMCSPFPFPHHCSRAGPRARRKEGQRRHVHQSAARHAAVVISGAELARQLHREIQRDVEELVAQGNMRPHLGVVLVGDHPASRTYVKNKTRAASILGISSDTVVRPSSVSQKELLELIDKMNRDWRVSGLLVQLPLPEHINERAVCNAIAPEKDVDGFHIVNIGKLCLDQRSMVPATPAAVWEIIKRAGIETVGKNVVVAGRSKNVGMPIAMLLHTDRKHERPGGDATVTIAHRCTPREQLKELTSLADIIIAAAGVPGLITADMVKEGAVVIDVGINRIQDPNTGKLRLIGDVDFDGVKEKAAFITPVPGGVGPMTVAMLMKNTVTAARNALMH
;
A
#
# COMPACT_ATOMS: atom_id res chain seq x y z
N MET A 1 12.12 25.54 20.23
CA MET A 1 13.23 25.19 21.14
C MET A 1 14.27 24.45 20.32
N ALA A 2 15.40 25.12 20.08
CA ALA A 2 16.48 24.67 19.23
C ALA A 2 17.34 23.61 19.93
N ALA A 3 17.76 22.58 19.20
CA ALA A 3 18.79 21.65 19.66
C ALA A 3 20.17 22.33 19.55
N SER A 4 20.87 22.40 20.67
CA SER A 4 22.18 23.03 20.84
C SER A 4 23.28 22.21 20.17
N VAL A 5 24.05 22.88 19.31
CA VAL A 5 25.33 22.40 18.80
C VAL A 5 26.43 22.91 19.74
N SER A 6 27.22 22.00 20.31
CA SER A 6 28.45 22.34 21.04
C SER A 6 29.67 21.94 20.21
N PRO A 7 30.67 22.81 20.04
CA PRO A 7 31.89 22.52 19.28
C PRO A 7 33.02 22.06 20.21
N LEU A 8 33.83 21.08 19.79
CA LEU A 8 35.13 20.83 20.41
C LEU A 8 36.24 20.84 19.36
N ARG A 9 37.30 21.55 19.77
CA ARG A 9 38.39 22.10 18.96
C ARG A 9 39.45 21.06 18.59
N SER A 10 40.12 21.41 17.49
CA SER A 10 41.38 20.93 16.93
C SER A 10 42.53 20.69 17.91
N SER A 11 43.39 19.72 17.58
CA SER A 11 44.83 19.85 17.80
C SER A 11 45.60 19.43 16.54
N PHE A 12 46.49 20.32 16.14
CA PHE A 12 47.42 20.27 15.01
C PHE A 12 48.47 19.14 15.16
N ARG A 13 48.97 18.63 14.03
CA ARG A 13 50.42 18.47 13.78
C ARG A 13 50.72 18.44 12.27
N MET A 14 51.49 19.43 11.83
CA MET A 14 52.19 19.50 10.54
C MET A 14 53.42 18.59 10.53
N CYS A 15 53.75 17.99 9.38
CA CYS A 15 55.10 17.91 8.80
C CYS A 15 55.01 17.48 7.32
N SER A 16 55.65 18.26 6.44
CA SER A 16 55.95 18.04 5.01
C SER A 16 57.46 17.70 4.86
N PRO A 17 58.13 17.64 3.67
CA PRO A 17 57.75 17.36 2.27
C PRO A 17 58.67 16.33 1.51
N PHE A 18 58.20 15.74 0.37
CA PHE A 18 58.88 15.31 -0.89
C PHE A 18 60.20 14.45 -0.86
N PRO A 19 60.71 13.79 -1.96
CA PRO A 19 60.51 14.03 -3.40
C PRO A 19 60.31 12.81 -4.34
N PHE A 20 60.03 13.15 -5.62
CA PHE A 20 60.02 12.30 -6.83
C PHE A 20 61.38 11.63 -7.13
N PRO A 21 61.39 10.68 -8.08
CA PRO A 21 62.27 10.89 -9.23
C PRO A 21 61.61 10.68 -10.60
N HIS A 22 62.13 11.47 -11.55
CA HIS A 22 61.93 11.38 -12.99
C HIS A 22 62.60 10.12 -13.58
N HIS A 23 61.99 9.54 -14.61
CA HIS A 23 62.76 9.03 -15.74
C HIS A 23 62.08 9.37 -17.07
N CYS A 24 62.81 10.16 -17.86
CA CYS A 24 62.57 10.46 -19.25
C CYS A 24 63.31 9.43 -20.11
N SER A 25 62.69 8.89 -21.17
CA SER A 25 63.34 8.86 -22.50
C SER A 25 62.48 8.23 -23.61
N ARG A 26 62.47 8.99 -24.72
CA ARG A 26 62.47 8.61 -26.14
C ARG A 26 61.15 8.43 -26.90
N ALA A 27 61.06 9.32 -27.89
CA ALA A 27 60.06 9.44 -28.93
C ALA A 27 60.18 8.36 -30.03
N GLY A 28 59.04 8.05 -30.65
CA GLY A 28 58.88 7.28 -31.88
C GLY A 28 57.56 7.67 -32.58
N PRO A 29 57.43 7.50 -33.90
CA PRO A 29 56.81 8.51 -34.77
C PRO A 29 55.29 8.41 -34.94
N ARG A 30 54.71 9.56 -35.29
CA ARG A 30 53.31 9.80 -35.69
C ARG A 30 52.80 8.75 -36.69
N ALA A 31 51.75 8.04 -36.31
CA ALA A 31 50.86 7.34 -37.24
C ALA A 31 49.47 7.99 -37.20
N ARG A 32 49.06 8.60 -38.32
CA ARG A 32 47.69 9.02 -38.58
C ARG A 32 46.76 7.81 -38.44
N ARG A 33 45.81 7.85 -37.50
CA ARG A 33 44.68 6.91 -37.48
C ARG A 33 43.38 7.67 -37.77
N LYS A 34 42.72 7.18 -38.82
CA LYS A 34 41.45 7.65 -39.39
C LYS A 34 40.36 7.72 -38.31
N GLU A 35 39.58 8.80 -38.34
CA GLU A 35 38.29 8.90 -37.66
C GLU A 35 37.39 7.75 -38.14
N GLY A 36 37.20 6.76 -37.27
CA GLY A 36 36.19 5.74 -37.44
C GLY A 36 34.86 6.27 -36.93
N GLN A 37 33.89 6.40 -37.82
CA GLN A 37 32.48 6.64 -37.50
C GLN A 37 32.05 5.75 -36.34
N ARG A 38 31.69 6.37 -35.20
CA ARG A 38 30.97 5.70 -34.12
C ARG A 38 29.61 5.28 -34.66
N ARG A 39 29.49 4.02 -35.06
CA ARG A 39 28.18 3.38 -35.25
C ARG A 39 27.49 3.38 -33.90
N HIS A 40 26.46 4.22 -33.75
CA HIS A 40 25.49 4.08 -32.69
C HIS A 40 24.86 2.70 -32.83
N VAL A 41 25.32 1.76 -32.02
CA VAL A 41 24.61 0.51 -31.79
C VAL A 41 23.38 0.92 -31.00
N HIS A 42 22.27 1.14 -31.70
CA HIS A 42 20.96 1.07 -31.08
C HIS A 42 20.87 -0.32 -30.46
N GLN A 43 21.16 -0.42 -29.16
CA GLN A 43 20.67 -1.55 -28.37
C GLN A 43 19.15 -1.49 -28.51
N SER A 44 18.62 -2.38 -29.35
CA SER A 44 17.21 -2.71 -29.33
C SER A 44 16.91 -3.12 -27.89
N ALA A 45 16.33 -2.20 -27.12
CA ALA A 45 15.80 -2.52 -25.81
C ALA A 45 14.73 -3.58 -26.07
N ALA A 46 15.05 -4.84 -25.75
CA ALA A 46 14.07 -5.91 -25.77
C ALA A 46 12.90 -5.44 -24.90
N ARG A 47 11.77 -5.12 -25.54
CA ARG A 47 10.53 -4.77 -24.84
C ARG A 47 10.10 -6.00 -24.05
N HIS A 48 10.41 -6.00 -22.77
CA HIS A 48 9.89 -7.03 -21.87
C HIS A 48 8.48 -6.60 -21.51
N ALA A 49 7.48 -7.34 -21.97
CA ALA A 49 6.09 -7.11 -21.59
C ALA A 49 5.99 -7.13 -20.05
N ALA A 50 5.25 -6.18 -19.47
CA ALA A 50 5.13 -6.08 -18.02
C ALA A 50 4.66 -7.40 -17.39
N VAL A 51 5.25 -7.75 -16.25
CA VAL A 51 4.75 -8.82 -15.39
C VAL A 51 3.45 -8.35 -14.75
N VAL A 52 2.34 -8.99 -15.13
CA VAL A 52 1.03 -8.71 -14.53
C VAL A 52 0.93 -9.40 -13.18
N ILE A 53 0.93 -8.64 -12.10
CA ILE A 53 0.86 -9.17 -10.74
C ILE A 53 -0.58 -9.56 -10.42
N SER A 54 -0.85 -10.87 -10.39
CA SER A 54 -2.14 -11.43 -9.99
C SER A 54 -2.34 -11.37 -8.47
N GLY A 55 -2.95 -10.29 -7.98
CA GLY A 55 -3.30 -10.18 -6.57
C GLY A 55 -4.32 -11.24 -6.12
N ALA A 56 -5.15 -11.75 -7.03
CA ALA A 56 -6.01 -12.90 -6.77
C ALA A 56 -5.22 -14.19 -6.48
N GLU A 57 -4.08 -14.39 -7.12
CA GLU A 57 -3.19 -15.53 -6.84
C GLU A 57 -2.46 -15.34 -5.51
N LEU A 58 -1.89 -14.16 -5.27
CA LEU A 58 -1.25 -13.84 -4.00
C LEU A 58 -2.24 -13.95 -2.82
N ALA A 59 -3.49 -13.53 -3.01
CA ALA A 59 -4.53 -13.66 -1.99
C ALA A 59 -4.83 -15.13 -1.67
N ARG A 60 -4.84 -16.02 -2.68
CA ARG A 60 -5.01 -17.48 -2.45
C ARG A 60 -3.85 -18.07 -1.65
N GLN A 61 -2.62 -17.60 -1.85
CA GLN A 61 -1.48 -18.02 -1.05
C GLN A 61 -1.65 -17.56 0.40
N LEU A 62 -1.96 -16.27 0.58
CA LEU A 62 -2.15 -15.66 1.89
C LEU A 62 -3.33 -16.29 2.66
N HIS A 63 -4.41 -16.67 1.97
CA HIS A 63 -5.52 -17.41 2.56
C HIS A 63 -5.08 -18.72 3.21
N ARG A 64 -4.17 -19.49 2.58
CA ARG A 64 -3.66 -20.73 3.17
C ARG A 64 -2.82 -20.46 4.43
N GLU A 65 -2.02 -19.40 4.40
CA GLU A 65 -1.23 -18.98 5.58
C GLU A 65 -2.15 -18.57 6.73
N ILE A 66 -3.18 -17.77 6.45
CA ILE A 66 -4.17 -17.32 7.45
C ILE A 66 -4.95 -18.52 8.01
N GLN A 67 -5.38 -19.46 7.17
CA GLN A 67 -6.10 -20.64 7.63
C GLN A 67 -5.23 -21.47 8.58
N ARG A 68 -3.95 -21.67 8.25
CA ARG A 68 -2.99 -22.34 9.14
C ARG A 68 -2.83 -21.60 10.47
N ASP A 69 -2.72 -20.28 10.43
CA ASP A 69 -2.63 -19.44 11.63
C ASP A 69 -3.87 -19.57 12.54
N VAL A 70 -5.07 -19.67 11.94
CA VAL A 70 -6.32 -19.90 12.68
C VAL A 70 -6.36 -21.29 13.28
N GLU A 71 -5.99 -22.32 12.52
CA GLU A 71 -5.96 -23.71 13.00
C GLU A 71 -4.96 -23.88 14.15
N GLU A 72 -3.79 -23.24 14.07
CA GLU A 72 -2.79 -23.23 15.13
C GLU A 72 -3.32 -22.59 16.42
N LEU A 73 -3.98 -21.43 16.32
CA LEU A 73 -4.59 -20.76 17.47
C LEU A 73 -5.61 -21.67 18.18
N VAL A 74 -6.46 -22.34 17.41
CA VAL A 74 -7.50 -23.23 17.94
C VAL A 74 -6.88 -24.49 18.55
N ALA A 75 -5.85 -25.06 17.92
CA ALA A 75 -5.15 -26.23 18.45
C ALA A 75 -4.45 -25.94 19.79
N GLN A 76 -4.04 -24.69 20.03
CA GLN A 76 -3.51 -24.21 21.31
C GLN A 76 -4.60 -23.99 22.39
N GLY A 77 -5.86 -24.30 22.09
CA GLY A 77 -6.99 -24.15 23.02
C GLY A 77 -7.63 -22.75 23.03
N ASN A 78 -7.20 -21.86 22.12
CA ASN A 78 -7.77 -20.52 22.04
C ASN A 78 -9.09 -20.52 21.24
N MET A 79 -9.90 -19.47 21.46
CA MET A 79 -11.07 -19.25 20.63
C MET A 79 -10.70 -18.94 19.18
N ARG A 80 -11.59 -19.35 18.26
CA ARG A 80 -11.52 -18.90 16.87
C ARG A 80 -11.59 -17.38 16.83
N PRO A 81 -10.74 -16.71 16.00
CA PRO A 81 -10.89 -15.29 15.76
C PRO A 81 -12.32 -14.95 15.30
N HIS A 82 -12.82 -13.82 15.76
CA HIS A 82 -14.15 -13.34 15.45
C HIS A 82 -14.14 -11.94 14.84
N LEU A 83 -14.75 -11.80 13.67
CA LEU A 83 -14.92 -10.54 12.96
C LEU A 83 -16.35 -10.01 13.12
N GLY A 84 -16.51 -8.94 13.90
CA GLY A 84 -17.73 -8.16 13.96
C GLY A 84 -17.80 -7.14 12.83
N VAL A 85 -18.90 -7.13 12.09
CA VAL A 85 -19.14 -6.17 10.99
C VAL A 85 -20.41 -5.38 11.28
N VAL A 86 -20.33 -4.05 11.22
CA VAL A 86 -21.51 -3.17 11.25
C VAL A 86 -21.75 -2.61 9.86
N LEU A 87 -22.96 -2.81 9.34
CA LEU A 87 -23.42 -2.26 8.07
C LEU A 87 -24.56 -1.27 8.32
N VAL A 88 -24.42 -0.03 7.84
CA VAL A 88 -25.47 0.99 7.94
C VAL A 88 -26.07 1.26 6.56
N GLY A 89 -27.39 1.10 6.46
CA GLY A 89 -28.15 1.28 5.21
C GLY A 89 -27.99 0.11 4.23
N ASP A 90 -28.47 0.34 3.00
CA ASP A 90 -28.67 -0.73 2.00
C ASP A 90 -27.92 -0.50 0.68
N HIS A 91 -26.85 0.29 0.71
CA HIS A 91 -26.07 0.57 -0.49
C HIS A 91 -25.57 -0.75 -1.14
N PRO A 92 -25.95 -1.07 -2.41
CA PRO A 92 -25.71 -2.39 -3.00
C PRO A 92 -24.24 -2.80 -3.05
N ALA A 93 -23.34 -1.82 -3.27
CA ALA A 93 -21.91 -2.09 -3.24
C ALA A 93 -21.43 -2.51 -1.85
N SER A 94 -21.92 -1.86 -0.79
CA SER A 94 -21.56 -2.15 0.60
C SER A 94 -22.03 -3.54 1.00
N ARG A 95 -23.27 -3.92 0.63
CA ARG A 95 -23.78 -5.29 0.83
C ARG A 95 -22.92 -6.35 0.14
N THR A 96 -22.50 -6.09 -1.10
CA THR A 96 -21.63 -7.00 -1.85
C THR A 96 -20.25 -7.15 -1.17
N TYR A 97 -19.66 -6.04 -0.73
CA TYR A 97 -18.39 -6.07 -0.02
C TYR A 97 -18.47 -6.82 1.31
N VAL A 98 -19.50 -6.56 2.12
CA VAL A 98 -19.71 -7.26 3.38
C VAL A 98 -19.92 -8.76 3.15
N LYS A 99 -20.76 -9.14 2.17
CA LYS A 99 -20.96 -10.56 1.80
C LYS A 99 -19.64 -11.24 1.43
N ASN A 100 -18.78 -10.56 0.66
CA ASN A 100 -17.47 -11.10 0.30
C ASN A 100 -16.54 -11.24 1.50
N LYS A 101 -16.54 -10.28 2.43
CA LYS A 101 -15.76 -10.34 3.68
C LYS A 101 -16.22 -11.51 4.57
N THR A 102 -17.53 -11.65 4.80
CA THR A 102 -18.13 -12.77 5.57
C THR A 102 -17.82 -14.11 4.94
N ARG A 103 -17.91 -14.22 3.60
CA ARG A 103 -17.55 -15.45 2.89
C ARG A 103 -16.07 -15.79 3.06
N ALA A 104 -15.18 -14.80 2.95
CA ALA A 104 -13.76 -15.00 3.17
C ALA A 104 -13.46 -15.43 4.62
N ALA A 105 -14.06 -14.77 5.61
CA ALA A 105 -13.91 -15.15 7.01
C ALA A 105 -14.29 -16.62 7.25
N SER A 106 -15.47 -17.03 6.76
CA SER A 106 -15.96 -18.41 6.89
C SER A 106 -15.02 -19.43 6.23
N ILE A 107 -14.53 -19.16 5.02
CA ILE A 107 -13.59 -20.06 4.32
C ILE A 107 -12.28 -20.23 5.11
N LEU A 108 -11.83 -19.17 5.80
CA LEU A 108 -10.57 -19.14 6.55
C LEU A 108 -10.71 -19.66 7.99
N GLY A 109 -11.90 -20.13 8.38
CA GLY A 109 -12.17 -20.60 9.74
C GLY A 109 -12.31 -19.48 10.78
N ILE A 110 -12.47 -18.24 10.33
CA ILE A 110 -12.76 -17.05 11.15
C ILE A 110 -14.27 -16.96 11.32
N SER A 111 -14.73 -16.84 12.56
CA SER A 111 -16.15 -16.59 12.84
C SER A 111 -16.50 -15.13 12.53
N SER A 112 -17.71 -14.84 12.09
CA SER A 112 -18.09 -13.46 11.80
C SER A 112 -19.58 -13.23 11.91
N ASP A 113 -19.96 -12.09 12.48
CA ASP A 113 -21.34 -11.62 12.53
C ASP A 113 -21.47 -10.27 11.84
N THR A 114 -22.61 -10.06 11.18
CA THR A 114 -22.95 -8.76 10.57
C THR A 114 -24.18 -8.18 11.23
N VAL A 115 -24.03 -7.03 11.89
CA VAL A 115 -25.13 -6.25 12.43
C VAL A 115 -25.53 -5.19 11.41
N VAL A 116 -26.76 -5.30 10.89
CA VAL A 116 -27.32 -4.33 9.94
C VAL A 116 -28.16 -3.31 10.69
N ARG A 117 -27.90 -2.02 10.46
CA ARG A 117 -28.71 -0.89 10.94
C ARG A 117 -29.33 -0.14 9.76
N PRO A 118 -30.54 0.42 9.92
CA PRO A 118 -31.15 1.23 8.86
C PRO A 118 -30.33 2.49 8.60
N SER A 119 -30.48 3.07 7.41
CA SER A 119 -29.84 4.35 7.07
C SER A 119 -30.27 5.50 7.99
N SER A 120 -31.43 5.39 8.65
CA SER A 120 -31.93 6.37 9.61
C SER A 120 -31.35 6.26 11.03
N VAL A 121 -30.48 5.28 11.30
CA VAL A 121 -29.86 5.12 12.64
C VAL A 121 -29.19 6.41 13.08
N SER A 122 -29.37 6.79 14.35
CA SER A 122 -28.68 7.96 14.89
C SER A 122 -27.20 7.64 15.17
N GLN A 123 -26.35 8.68 15.15
CA GLN A 123 -24.95 8.52 15.53
C GLN A 123 -24.81 7.96 16.96
N LYS A 124 -25.66 8.41 17.89
CA LYS A 124 -25.64 7.94 19.29
C LYS A 124 -25.86 6.43 19.38
N GLU A 125 -26.92 5.92 18.75
CA GLU A 125 -27.21 4.48 18.74
C GLU A 125 -26.11 3.64 18.07
N LEU A 126 -25.47 4.20 17.04
CA LEU A 126 -24.34 3.53 16.38
C LEU A 126 -23.12 3.45 17.28
N LEU A 127 -22.80 4.53 18.01
CA LEU A 127 -21.70 4.55 18.98
C LEU A 127 -21.95 3.60 20.16
N GLU A 128 -23.19 3.53 20.67
CA GLU A 128 -23.57 2.57 21.72
C GLU A 128 -23.42 1.11 21.27
N LEU A 129 -23.77 0.81 20.01
CA LEU A 129 -23.55 -0.51 19.42
C LEU A 129 -22.06 -0.86 19.35
N ILE A 130 -21.23 0.07 18.87
CA ILE A 130 -19.78 -0.12 18.77
C ILE A 130 -19.17 -0.34 20.15
N ASP A 131 -19.57 0.45 21.14
CA ASP A 131 -19.12 0.32 22.53
C ASP A 131 -19.50 -1.04 23.14
N LYS A 132 -20.71 -1.55 22.86
CA LYS A 132 -21.11 -2.92 23.22
C LYS A 132 -20.20 -3.97 22.58
N MET A 133 -19.90 -3.84 21.29
CA MET A 133 -19.03 -4.79 20.57
C MET A 133 -17.57 -4.71 21.04
N ASN A 134 -17.09 -3.52 21.40
CA ASN A 134 -15.75 -3.36 22.00
C ASN A 134 -15.63 -4.13 23.31
N ARG A 135 -16.66 -4.11 24.16
CA ARG A 135 -16.65 -4.83 25.44
C ARG A 135 -16.89 -6.33 25.32
N ASP A 136 -17.35 -6.82 24.17
CA ASP A 136 -17.53 -8.25 23.96
C ASP A 136 -16.16 -8.92 23.71
N TRP A 137 -15.68 -9.65 24.72
CA TRP A 137 -14.41 -10.38 24.67
C TRP A 137 -14.37 -11.44 23.57
N ARG A 138 -15.53 -11.88 23.05
CA ARG A 138 -15.61 -12.82 21.94
C ARG A 138 -15.28 -12.16 20.60
N VAL A 139 -15.46 -10.84 20.49
CA VAL A 139 -15.17 -10.08 19.26
C VAL A 139 -13.68 -9.73 19.23
N SER A 140 -12.92 -10.38 18.34
CA SER A 140 -11.49 -10.12 18.17
C SER A 140 -11.24 -8.86 17.35
N GLY A 141 -12.01 -8.66 16.28
CA GLY A 141 -11.88 -7.54 15.36
C GLY A 141 -13.23 -6.94 15.00
N LEU A 142 -13.27 -5.64 14.82
CA LEU A 142 -14.47 -4.86 14.53
C LEU A 142 -14.22 -3.93 13.34
N LEU A 143 -15.19 -3.88 12.43
CA LEU A 143 -15.23 -2.87 11.38
C LEU A 143 -16.63 -2.30 11.18
N VAL A 144 -16.69 -1.04 10.77
CA VAL A 144 -17.91 -0.38 10.31
C VAL A 144 -17.77 -0.14 8.81
N GLN A 145 -18.67 -0.72 8.01
CA GLN A 145 -18.59 -0.63 6.56
C GLN A 145 -18.90 0.79 6.08
N LEU A 146 -17.96 1.38 5.35
CA LEU A 146 -18.07 2.70 4.73
C LEU A 146 -18.60 2.62 3.28
N PRO A 147 -19.17 3.70 2.72
CA PRO A 147 -19.47 4.99 3.36
C PRO A 147 -20.67 4.91 4.31
N LEU A 148 -20.72 5.83 5.27
CA LEU A 148 -21.87 6.03 6.16
C LEU A 148 -22.83 7.10 5.61
N PRO A 149 -24.10 7.10 6.04
CA PRO A 149 -25.02 8.20 5.77
C PRO A 149 -24.46 9.58 6.17
N GLU A 150 -24.83 10.63 5.43
CA GLU A 150 -24.23 11.98 5.57
C GLU A 150 -24.42 12.59 6.97
N HIS A 151 -25.48 12.25 7.69
CA HIS A 151 -25.76 12.76 9.04
C HIS A 151 -24.88 12.12 10.12
N ILE A 152 -24.07 11.11 9.79
CA ILE A 152 -23.18 10.42 10.72
C ILE A 152 -21.74 10.86 10.47
N ASN A 153 -21.06 11.30 11.54
CA ASN A 153 -19.64 11.61 11.47
C ASN A 153 -18.80 10.33 11.40
N GLU A 154 -18.31 10.03 10.20
CA GLU A 154 -17.46 8.85 9.93
C GLU A 154 -16.23 8.77 10.85
N ARG A 155 -15.59 9.92 11.16
CA ARG A 155 -14.40 9.93 11.99
C ARG A 155 -14.72 9.59 13.44
N ALA A 156 -15.82 10.11 13.97
CA ALA A 156 -16.29 9.75 15.31
C ALA A 156 -16.55 8.25 15.42
N VAL A 157 -17.17 7.66 14.38
CA VAL A 157 -17.45 6.22 14.32
C VAL A 157 -16.16 5.39 14.23
N CYS A 158 -15.22 5.74 13.35
CA CYS A 158 -13.94 5.03 13.25
C CYS A 158 -13.14 5.10 14.56
N ASN A 159 -13.19 6.25 15.25
CA ASN A 159 -12.49 6.44 16.53
C ASN A 159 -13.23 5.85 17.74
N ALA A 160 -14.45 5.35 17.56
CA ALA A 160 -15.17 4.65 18.61
C ALA A 160 -14.79 3.17 18.69
N ILE A 161 -14.23 2.60 17.62
CA ILE A 161 -13.72 1.22 17.62
C ILE A 161 -12.46 1.16 18.48
N ALA A 162 -12.37 0.20 19.40
CA ALA A 162 -11.16 0.04 20.21
C ALA A 162 -9.93 -0.16 19.31
N PRO A 163 -8.79 0.55 19.52
CA PRO A 163 -7.63 0.48 18.64
C PRO A 163 -7.12 -0.95 18.37
N GLU A 164 -7.16 -1.80 19.39
CA GLU A 164 -6.76 -3.21 19.36
C GLU A 164 -7.70 -4.10 18.55
N LYS A 165 -8.96 -3.67 18.37
CA LYS A 165 -9.98 -4.37 17.56
C LYS A 165 -10.19 -3.74 16.18
N ASP A 166 -9.59 -2.59 15.88
CA ASP A 166 -9.76 -1.86 14.62
C ASP A 166 -9.04 -2.54 13.45
N VAL A 167 -9.65 -3.59 12.89
CA VAL A 167 -9.07 -4.41 11.82
C VAL A 167 -9.00 -3.71 10.46
N ASP A 168 -9.76 -2.63 10.27
CA ASP A 168 -9.64 -1.76 9.09
C ASP A 168 -8.52 -0.71 9.26
N GLY A 169 -7.96 -0.55 10.47
CA GLY A 169 -6.81 0.32 10.75
C GLY A 169 -7.12 1.81 10.67
N PHE A 170 -8.39 2.22 10.79
CA PHE A 170 -8.80 3.62 10.59
C PHE A 170 -8.80 4.48 11.86
N HIS A 171 -8.62 3.86 13.03
CA HIS A 171 -8.55 4.54 14.31
C HIS A 171 -7.32 5.47 14.35
N ILE A 172 -7.50 6.69 14.86
CA ILE A 172 -6.43 7.69 14.92
C ILE A 172 -5.17 7.21 15.65
N VAL A 173 -5.31 6.39 16.69
CA VAL A 173 -4.17 5.78 17.40
C VAL A 173 -3.38 4.83 16.48
N ASN A 174 -4.06 4.01 15.68
CA ASN A 174 -3.38 3.08 14.77
C ASN A 174 -2.66 3.83 13.64
N ILE A 175 -3.31 4.85 13.08
CA ILE A 175 -2.70 5.74 12.08
C ILE A 175 -1.55 6.56 12.67
N GLY A 176 -1.70 7.10 13.88
CA GLY A 176 -0.64 7.86 14.56
C GLY A 176 0.59 7.00 14.82
N LYS A 177 0.39 5.79 15.36
CA LYS A 177 1.44 4.78 15.52
C LYS A 177 2.09 4.43 14.19
N LEU A 178 1.30 4.23 13.13
CA LEU A 178 1.82 3.96 11.79
C LEU A 178 2.75 5.08 11.28
N CYS A 179 2.35 6.34 11.45
CA CYS A 179 3.15 7.51 11.05
C CYS A 179 4.42 7.68 11.90
N LEU A 180 4.38 7.24 13.15
CA LEU A 180 5.53 7.23 14.06
C LEU A 180 6.36 5.94 13.97
N ASP A 181 6.07 5.09 12.98
CA ASP A 181 6.78 3.84 12.76
C ASP A 181 6.77 2.87 13.96
N GLN A 182 5.63 2.85 14.64
CA GLN A 182 5.34 1.94 15.74
C GLN A 182 4.46 0.79 15.25
N ARG A 183 4.47 -0.30 16.00
CA ARG A 183 3.54 -1.42 15.75
C ARG A 183 2.09 -0.99 15.93
N SER A 184 1.27 -1.18 14.89
CA SER A 184 -0.17 -0.91 14.91
C SER A 184 -0.92 -1.76 13.91
N MET A 185 -2.26 -1.71 13.96
CA MET A 185 -3.07 -2.25 12.87
C MET A 185 -2.93 -1.34 11.64
N VAL A 186 -2.38 -1.90 10.56
CA VAL A 186 -2.20 -1.17 9.30
C VAL A 186 -3.49 -1.28 8.49
N PRO A 187 -3.96 -0.20 7.83
CA PRO A 187 -5.15 -0.30 7.02
C PRO A 187 -5.01 -1.34 5.91
N ALA A 188 -6.06 -2.11 5.67
CA ALA A 188 -6.00 -3.34 4.88
C ALA A 188 -5.50 -3.11 3.44
N THR A 189 -5.89 -2.01 2.79
CA THR A 189 -5.45 -1.70 1.41
C THR A 189 -3.97 -1.29 1.34
N PRO A 190 -3.45 -0.35 2.14
CA PRO A 190 -2.01 -0.12 2.27
C PRO A 190 -1.22 -1.39 2.58
N ALA A 191 -1.71 -2.21 3.52
CA ALA A 191 -1.07 -3.47 3.87
C ALA A 191 -1.05 -4.45 2.69
N ALA A 192 -2.09 -4.46 1.86
CA ALA A 192 -2.18 -5.26 0.65
C ALA A 192 -1.18 -4.81 -0.43
N VAL A 193 -1.03 -3.50 -0.64
CA VAL A 193 -0.01 -2.96 -1.56
C VAL A 193 1.39 -3.34 -1.09
N TRP A 194 1.67 -3.18 0.21
CA TRP A 194 2.95 -3.57 0.78
C TRP A 194 3.23 -5.07 0.63
N GLU A 195 2.23 -5.92 0.87
CA GLU A 195 2.36 -7.37 0.70
C GLU A 195 2.60 -7.77 -0.77
N ILE A 196 1.96 -7.08 -1.72
CA ILE A 196 2.20 -7.24 -3.16
C ILE A 196 3.67 -6.93 -3.49
N ILE A 197 4.19 -5.79 -3.03
CA ILE A 197 5.57 -5.35 -3.27
C ILE A 197 6.56 -6.41 -2.78
N LYS A 198 6.41 -6.87 -1.53
CA LYS A 198 7.28 -7.88 -0.94
C LYS A 198 7.24 -9.21 -1.70
N ARG A 199 6.03 -9.72 -1.99
CA ARG A 199 5.87 -11.03 -2.65
C ARG A 199 6.33 -11.03 -4.10
N ALA A 200 6.25 -9.88 -4.77
CA ALA A 200 6.77 -9.70 -6.11
C ALA A 200 8.30 -9.45 -6.15
N GLY A 201 8.97 -9.33 -4.99
CA GLY A 201 10.41 -9.06 -4.93
C GLY A 201 10.79 -7.67 -5.45
N ILE A 202 9.87 -6.70 -5.34
CA ILE A 202 10.11 -5.33 -5.79
C ILE A 202 10.99 -4.61 -4.78
N GLU A 203 12.18 -4.20 -5.20
CA GLU A 203 13.09 -3.39 -4.38
C GLU A 203 12.53 -1.98 -4.20
N THR A 204 12.50 -1.50 -2.96
CA THR A 204 11.98 -0.17 -2.60
C THR A 204 13.03 0.76 -2.00
N VAL A 205 14.14 0.21 -1.50
CA VAL A 205 15.17 0.98 -0.79
C VAL A 205 15.79 2.00 -1.73
N GLY A 206 15.72 3.27 -1.32
CA GLY A 206 16.23 4.42 -2.08
C GLY A 206 15.52 4.68 -3.39
N LYS A 207 14.40 3.99 -3.69
CA LYS A 207 13.62 4.20 -4.91
C LYS A 207 12.77 5.46 -4.82
N ASN A 208 12.54 6.08 -5.96
CA ASN A 208 11.61 7.19 -6.08
C ASN A 208 10.20 6.63 -6.26
N VAL A 209 9.32 6.93 -5.31
CA VAL A 209 7.94 6.45 -5.32
C VAL A 209 6.98 7.63 -5.42
N VAL A 210 6.03 7.56 -6.34
CA VAL A 210 4.91 8.50 -6.41
C VAL A 210 3.64 7.81 -5.96
N VAL A 211 2.99 8.36 -4.93
CA VAL A 211 1.65 7.96 -4.51
C VAL A 211 0.66 8.99 -5.05
N ALA A 212 -0.07 8.65 -6.10
CA ALA A 212 -1.12 9.48 -6.70
C ALA A 212 -2.43 9.24 -5.94
N GLY A 213 -2.59 9.93 -4.81
CA GLY A 213 -3.71 9.77 -3.90
C GLY A 213 -3.31 10.14 -2.48
N ARG A 214 -4.16 10.89 -1.77
CA ARG A 214 -3.89 11.37 -0.40
C ARG A 214 -4.99 11.03 0.60
N SER A 215 -5.80 10.02 0.29
CA SER A 215 -6.89 9.63 1.18
C SER A 215 -6.33 9.15 2.52
N LYS A 216 -7.07 9.43 3.59
CA LYS A 216 -6.70 9.10 4.97
C LYS A 216 -6.59 7.59 5.24
N ASN A 217 -7.24 6.76 4.41
CA ASN A 217 -7.33 5.31 4.57
C ASN A 217 -6.43 4.53 3.61
N VAL A 218 -5.95 5.16 2.53
CA VAL A 218 -5.14 4.50 1.49
C VAL A 218 -3.89 5.29 1.18
N GLY A 219 -4.03 6.47 0.57
CA GLY A 219 -2.91 7.22 0.02
C GLY A 219 -1.88 7.68 1.06
N MET A 220 -2.33 8.30 2.15
CA MET A 220 -1.41 8.70 3.22
C MET A 220 -0.78 7.49 3.92
N PRO A 221 -1.53 6.46 4.37
CA PRO A 221 -0.93 5.30 5.00
C PRO A 221 0.09 4.55 4.13
N ILE A 222 -0.17 4.34 2.83
CA ILE A 222 0.81 3.66 1.96
C ILE A 222 2.05 4.50 1.73
N ALA A 223 1.91 5.84 1.62
CA ALA A 223 3.05 6.73 1.53
C ALA A 223 3.94 6.61 2.78
N MET A 224 3.33 6.55 3.98
CA MET A 224 4.09 6.35 5.22
C MET A 224 4.75 4.97 5.25
N LEU A 225 4.03 3.88 4.94
CA LEU A 225 4.60 2.53 4.88
C LEU A 225 5.86 2.44 4.01
N LEU A 226 5.83 3.09 2.84
CA LEU A 226 6.93 3.08 1.87
C LEU A 226 8.09 3.98 2.28
N HIS A 227 7.79 5.09 2.95
CA HIS A 227 8.79 6.03 3.45
C HIS A 227 9.57 5.47 4.65
N THR A 228 8.88 4.77 5.54
CA THR A 228 9.39 4.22 6.79
C THR A 228 10.70 3.41 6.65
N ASP A 229 11.58 3.50 7.65
CA ASP A 229 12.85 2.77 7.72
C ASP A 229 12.62 1.25 7.79
N ARG A 230 13.36 0.47 7.02
CA ARG A 230 13.23 -1.00 7.03
C ARG A 230 13.73 -1.65 8.32
N LYS A 231 14.53 -0.95 9.13
CA LYS A 231 15.18 -1.46 10.37
C LYS A 231 14.43 -1.11 11.66
N HIS A 232 13.37 -0.32 11.58
CA HIS A 232 12.63 0.09 12.76
C HIS A 232 11.67 -1.01 13.27
N GLU A 233 10.84 -0.69 14.27
CA GLU A 233 9.89 -1.63 14.89
C GLU A 233 8.99 -2.35 13.87
N ARG A 234 8.61 -1.68 12.79
CA ARG A 234 7.84 -2.22 11.67
C ARG A 234 8.61 -1.98 10.36
N PRO A 235 9.13 -3.03 9.70
CA PRO A 235 9.87 -2.87 8.46
C PRO A 235 9.06 -2.13 7.38
N GLY A 236 9.56 -0.96 6.97
CA GLY A 236 9.04 -0.15 5.87
C GLY A 236 9.82 -0.30 4.56
N GLY A 237 9.56 0.62 3.63
CA GLY A 237 10.11 0.60 2.27
C GLY A 237 11.43 1.33 2.07
N ASP A 238 11.88 2.17 3.01
CA ASP A 238 13.12 2.97 2.86
C ASP A 238 13.14 3.81 1.55
N ALA A 239 11.97 4.23 1.07
CA ALA A 239 11.81 4.90 -0.22
C ALA A 239 11.72 6.43 -0.09
N THR A 240 12.11 7.14 -1.15
CA THR A 240 11.84 8.57 -1.31
C THR A 240 10.44 8.73 -1.88
N VAL A 241 9.48 9.17 -1.06
CA VAL A 241 8.05 9.20 -1.44
C VAL A 241 7.56 10.62 -1.73
N THR A 242 7.00 10.80 -2.93
CA THR A 242 6.25 12.00 -3.32
C THR A 242 4.75 11.71 -3.32
N ILE A 243 3.96 12.53 -2.64
CA ILE A 243 2.50 12.42 -2.64
C ILE A 243 1.91 13.41 -3.63
N ALA A 244 1.18 12.91 -4.61
CA ALA A 244 0.38 13.69 -5.55
C ALA A 244 -1.11 13.40 -5.35
N HIS A 245 -1.97 14.14 -6.04
CA HIS A 245 -3.42 13.96 -5.91
C HIS A 245 -4.15 14.39 -7.18
N ARG A 246 -5.45 14.08 -7.26
CA ARG A 246 -6.30 14.44 -8.42
C ARG A 246 -6.33 15.93 -8.79
N CYS A 247 -5.97 16.82 -7.85
CA CYS A 247 -5.87 18.27 -8.09
C CYS A 247 -4.45 18.73 -8.48
N THR A 248 -3.46 17.82 -8.56
CA THR A 248 -2.11 18.15 -9.03
C THR A 248 -2.22 18.43 -10.52
N PRO A 249 -1.70 19.56 -11.05
CA PRO A 249 -1.73 19.85 -12.48
C PRO A 249 -1.19 18.68 -13.30
N ARG A 250 -1.84 18.36 -14.42
CA ARG A 250 -1.53 17.16 -15.22
C ARG A 250 -0.06 17.11 -15.65
N GLU A 251 0.49 18.23 -16.12
CA GLU A 251 1.90 18.32 -16.51
C GLU A 251 2.85 18.06 -15.34
N GLN A 252 2.55 18.64 -14.16
CA GLN A 252 3.34 18.38 -12.95
C GLN A 252 3.21 16.93 -12.49
N LEU A 253 2.02 16.32 -12.56
CA LEU A 253 1.85 14.91 -12.24
C LEU A 253 2.68 14.03 -13.16
N LYS A 254 2.71 14.35 -14.46
CA LYS A 254 3.51 13.66 -15.48
C LYS A 254 5.01 13.77 -15.19
N GLU A 255 5.50 14.96 -14.86
CA GLU A 255 6.90 15.16 -14.46
C GLU A 255 7.27 14.26 -13.28
N LEU A 256 6.47 14.29 -12.21
CA LEU A 256 6.71 13.48 -11.01
C LEU A 256 6.70 11.97 -11.31
N THR A 257 5.69 11.48 -12.03
CA THR A 257 5.56 10.05 -12.32
C THR A 257 6.60 9.56 -13.33
N SER A 258 7.08 10.42 -14.23
CA SER A 258 8.12 10.08 -15.20
C SER A 258 9.49 9.83 -14.57
N LEU A 259 9.70 10.32 -13.34
CA LEU A 259 10.89 10.10 -12.54
C LEU A 259 10.75 8.93 -11.56
N ALA A 260 9.53 8.42 -11.37
CA ALA A 260 9.22 7.40 -10.38
C ALA A 260 9.68 6.01 -10.83
N ASP A 261 10.29 5.27 -9.92
CA ASP A 261 10.55 3.84 -10.08
C ASP A 261 9.30 3.02 -9.73
N ILE A 262 8.46 3.53 -8.82
CA ILE A 262 7.20 2.91 -8.40
C ILE A 262 6.09 3.97 -8.39
N ILE A 263 4.94 3.64 -8.97
CA ILE A 263 3.74 4.48 -8.96
C ILE A 263 2.62 3.71 -8.27
N ILE A 264 2.05 4.30 -7.22
CA ILE A 264 0.84 3.80 -6.55
C ILE A 264 -0.33 4.72 -6.94
N ALA A 265 -1.25 4.22 -7.75
CA ALA A 265 -2.43 4.99 -8.18
C ALA A 265 -3.62 4.72 -7.25
N ALA A 266 -4.05 5.73 -6.50
CA ALA A 266 -5.10 5.64 -5.47
C ALA A 266 -5.92 6.94 -5.39
N ALA A 267 -6.22 7.54 -6.53
CA ALA A 267 -6.89 8.83 -6.66
C ALA A 267 -8.40 8.70 -6.86
N GLY A 268 -8.90 7.54 -7.29
CA GLY A 268 -10.29 7.31 -7.67
C GLY A 268 -10.68 8.09 -8.93
N VAL A 269 -9.77 8.14 -9.90
CA VAL A 269 -9.96 8.83 -11.18
C VAL A 269 -9.56 7.88 -12.30
N PRO A 270 -10.53 7.37 -13.09
CA PRO A 270 -10.26 6.47 -14.20
C PRO A 270 -9.20 6.98 -15.18
N GLY A 271 -8.19 6.17 -15.48
CA GLY A 271 -7.17 6.48 -16.48
C GLY A 271 -6.34 7.75 -16.17
N LEU A 272 -6.22 8.13 -14.89
CA LEU A 272 -5.40 9.25 -14.45
C LEU A 272 -3.94 9.08 -14.87
N ILE A 273 -3.39 7.88 -14.70
CA ILE A 273 -2.01 7.54 -15.06
C ILE A 273 -1.98 6.92 -16.45
N THR A 274 -1.34 7.59 -17.40
CA THR A 274 -1.24 7.18 -18.81
C THR A 274 0.18 6.75 -19.19
N ALA A 275 0.33 6.05 -20.32
CA ALA A 275 1.61 5.50 -20.76
C ALA A 275 2.72 6.56 -20.93
N ASP A 276 2.40 7.78 -21.35
CA ASP A 276 3.36 8.87 -21.50
C ASP A 276 3.88 9.43 -20.17
N MET A 277 3.25 9.08 -19.05
CA MET A 277 3.59 9.49 -17.70
C MET A 277 4.50 8.49 -16.97
N VAL A 278 4.65 7.27 -17.50
CA VAL A 278 5.33 6.16 -16.83
C VAL A 278 6.73 5.97 -17.39
N LYS A 279 7.73 5.89 -16.50
CA LYS A 279 9.12 5.56 -16.83
C LYS A 279 9.23 4.12 -17.34
N GLU A 280 10.11 3.90 -18.32
CA GLU A 280 10.42 2.54 -18.79
C GLU A 280 10.94 1.66 -17.64
N GLY A 281 10.37 0.48 -17.47
CA GLY A 281 10.72 -0.45 -16.40
C GLY A 281 10.17 -0.09 -15.02
N ALA A 282 9.26 0.90 -14.90
CA ALA A 282 8.64 1.23 -13.62
C ALA A 282 7.68 0.14 -13.12
N VAL A 283 7.42 0.16 -11.82
CA VAL A 283 6.36 -0.63 -11.18
C VAL A 283 5.11 0.22 -11.06
N VAL A 284 3.96 -0.30 -11.46
CA VAL A 284 2.67 0.41 -11.35
C VAL A 284 1.66 -0.44 -10.58
N ILE A 285 1.25 0.04 -9.41
CA ILE A 285 0.22 -0.60 -8.58
C ILE A 285 -1.04 0.27 -8.61
N ASP A 286 -2.07 -0.27 -9.23
CA ASP A 286 -3.39 0.34 -9.37
C ASP A 286 -4.31 -0.11 -8.24
N VAL A 287 -4.57 0.82 -7.33
CA VAL A 287 -5.47 0.67 -6.17
C VAL A 287 -6.88 1.17 -6.51
N GLY A 288 -7.04 1.93 -7.60
CA GLY A 288 -8.29 2.53 -8.02
C GLY A 288 -9.37 1.47 -8.27
N ILE A 289 -10.60 1.76 -7.83
CA ILE A 289 -11.76 0.95 -8.16
C ILE A 289 -12.88 1.89 -8.58
N ASN A 290 -13.10 1.95 -9.88
CA ASN A 290 -14.13 2.79 -10.51
C ASN A 290 -15.13 1.88 -11.23
N ARG A 291 -16.42 2.20 -11.14
CA ARG A 291 -17.48 1.50 -11.89
C ARG A 291 -17.81 2.32 -13.12
N ILE A 292 -17.66 1.73 -14.30
CA ILE A 292 -18.13 2.29 -15.56
C ILE A 292 -19.15 1.35 -16.19
N GLN A 293 -20.07 1.92 -16.96
CA GLN A 293 -20.94 1.13 -17.81
C GLN A 293 -20.20 0.82 -19.11
N ASP A 294 -20.11 -0.46 -19.45
CA ASP A 294 -19.56 -0.89 -20.73
C ASP A 294 -20.50 -0.39 -21.85
N PRO A 295 -20.01 0.45 -22.78
CA PRO A 295 -20.83 1.00 -23.84
C PRO A 295 -21.33 -0.06 -24.84
N ASN A 296 -20.63 -1.20 -24.95
CA ASN A 296 -20.99 -2.28 -25.87
C ASN A 296 -21.95 -3.29 -25.24
N THR A 297 -21.76 -3.60 -23.96
CA THR A 297 -22.54 -4.66 -23.28
C THR A 297 -23.59 -4.14 -22.31
N GLY A 298 -23.56 -2.84 -21.97
CA GLY A 298 -24.40 -2.22 -20.95
C GLY A 298 -24.11 -2.68 -19.52
N LYS A 299 -23.17 -3.63 -19.32
CA LYS A 299 -22.82 -4.19 -18.02
C LYS A 299 -21.87 -3.26 -17.27
N LEU A 300 -21.98 -3.24 -15.95
CA LEU A 300 -21.02 -2.53 -15.11
C LEU A 300 -19.68 -3.28 -15.09
N ARG A 301 -18.61 -2.58 -15.43
CA ARG A 301 -17.23 -3.05 -15.36
C ARG A 301 -16.46 -2.27 -14.30
N LEU A 302 -15.54 -2.95 -13.62
CA LEU A 302 -14.55 -2.31 -12.76
C LEU A 302 -13.31 -1.96 -13.58
N ILE A 303 -12.87 -0.71 -13.46
CA ILE A 303 -11.60 -0.21 -14.00
C ILE A 303 -10.84 0.54 -12.92
N GLY A 304 -9.53 0.62 -13.08
CA GLY A 304 -8.66 1.29 -12.12
C GLY A 304 -8.39 2.75 -12.47
N ASP A 305 -7.38 3.31 -11.81
CA ASP A 305 -6.91 4.68 -12.04
C ASP A 305 -5.82 4.75 -13.13
N VAL A 306 -5.39 3.61 -13.66
CA VAL A 306 -4.33 3.48 -14.66
C VAL A 306 -4.91 3.07 -16.01
N ASP A 307 -4.42 3.66 -17.09
CA ASP A 307 -4.59 3.14 -18.44
C ASP A 307 -3.76 1.85 -18.60
N PHE A 308 -4.37 0.73 -18.21
CA PHE A 308 -3.68 -0.55 -18.07
C PHE A 308 -3.02 -1.01 -19.38
N ASP A 309 -3.72 -0.93 -20.51
CA ASP A 309 -3.23 -1.46 -21.78
C ASP A 309 -2.02 -0.67 -22.28
N GLY A 310 -2.07 0.67 -22.20
CA GLY A 310 -0.93 1.51 -22.58
C GLY A 310 0.26 1.39 -21.62
N VAL A 311 0.01 1.35 -20.31
CA VAL A 311 1.08 1.31 -19.29
C VAL A 311 1.77 -0.05 -19.23
N LYS A 312 1.07 -1.15 -19.50
CA LYS A 312 1.62 -2.51 -19.55
C LYS A 312 2.75 -2.66 -20.57
N GLU A 313 2.77 -1.84 -21.62
CA GLU A 313 3.81 -1.86 -22.65
C GLU A 313 5.13 -1.19 -22.22
N LYS A 314 5.15 -0.50 -21.06
CA LYS A 314 6.33 0.23 -20.54
C LYS A 314 6.77 -0.24 -19.15
N ALA A 315 5.83 -0.65 -18.31
CA ALA A 315 6.11 -1.04 -16.94
C ALA A 315 6.88 -2.37 -16.89
N ALA A 316 7.73 -2.56 -15.87
CA ALA A 316 8.26 -3.88 -15.55
C ALA A 316 7.22 -4.74 -14.82
N PHE A 317 6.41 -4.11 -13.97
CA PHE A 317 5.35 -4.75 -13.20
C PHE A 317 4.09 -3.90 -13.21
N ILE A 318 2.93 -4.54 -13.33
CA ILE A 318 1.63 -3.87 -13.26
C ILE A 318 0.58 -4.72 -12.57
N THR A 319 -0.26 -4.14 -11.72
CA THR A 319 -1.43 -4.84 -11.16
C THR A 319 -2.68 -4.61 -12.02
N PRO A 320 -3.50 -5.64 -12.31
CA PRO A 320 -4.73 -5.47 -13.06
C PRO A 320 -5.87 -4.97 -12.17
N VAL A 321 -6.86 -4.32 -12.78
CA VAL A 321 -8.16 -4.03 -12.15
C VAL A 321 -9.28 -4.57 -13.05
N PRO A 322 -10.13 -5.50 -12.54
CA PRO A 322 -10.07 -6.17 -11.23
C PRO A 322 -8.96 -7.23 -11.14
N GLY A 323 -8.74 -7.79 -9.94
CA GLY A 323 -7.84 -8.94 -9.74
C GLY A 323 -6.46 -8.60 -9.15
N GLY A 324 -6.11 -7.32 -9.03
CA GLY A 324 -4.91 -6.83 -8.37
C GLY A 324 -5.12 -6.58 -6.87
N VAL A 325 -5.15 -5.32 -6.45
CA VAL A 325 -5.14 -4.93 -5.02
C VAL A 325 -6.40 -5.38 -4.26
N GLY A 326 -7.58 -5.36 -4.88
CA GLY A 326 -8.86 -5.66 -4.22
C GLY A 326 -8.93 -7.01 -3.49
N PRO A 327 -8.62 -8.16 -4.14
CA PRO A 327 -8.53 -9.45 -3.46
C PRO A 327 -7.55 -9.48 -2.29
N MET A 328 -6.41 -8.80 -2.42
CA MET A 328 -5.41 -8.71 -1.35
C MET A 328 -5.92 -7.88 -0.16
N THR A 329 -6.70 -6.82 -0.39
CA THR A 329 -7.33 -6.04 0.70
C THR A 329 -8.21 -6.93 1.58
N VAL A 330 -9.00 -7.83 0.99
CA VAL A 330 -9.85 -8.75 1.78
C VAL A 330 -8.99 -9.72 2.58
N ALA A 331 -7.95 -10.30 1.98
CA ALA A 331 -7.05 -11.20 2.68
C ALA A 331 -6.32 -10.50 3.85
N MET A 332 -5.87 -9.26 3.66
CA MET A 332 -5.22 -8.47 4.71
C MET A 332 -6.16 -8.09 5.85
N LEU A 333 -7.44 -7.83 5.57
CA LEU A 333 -8.45 -7.65 6.62
C LEU A 333 -8.60 -8.91 7.50
N MET A 334 -8.60 -10.08 6.88
CA MET A 334 -8.66 -11.36 7.62
C MET A 334 -7.39 -11.58 8.45
N LYS A 335 -6.22 -11.26 7.89
CA LYS A 335 -4.95 -11.29 8.62
C LYS A 335 -4.94 -10.33 9.81
N ASN A 336 -5.49 -9.12 9.65
CA ASN A 336 -5.66 -8.14 10.72
C ASN A 336 -6.56 -8.70 11.83
N THR A 337 -7.63 -9.42 11.48
CA THR A 337 -8.52 -10.07 12.46
C THR A 337 -7.80 -11.15 13.28
N VAL A 338 -6.99 -12.00 12.63
CA VAL A 338 -6.17 -13.00 13.33
C VAL A 338 -5.10 -12.33 14.20
N THR A 339 -4.51 -11.22 13.72
CA THR A 339 -3.54 -10.44 14.49
C THR A 339 -4.16 -9.82 15.73
N ALA A 340 -5.37 -9.25 15.62
CA ALA A 340 -6.11 -8.72 16.76
C ALA A 340 -6.41 -9.81 17.79
N ALA A 341 -6.83 -11.00 17.34
CA ALA A 341 -7.05 -12.14 18.21
C ALA A 341 -5.76 -12.57 18.95
N ARG A 342 -4.63 -12.66 18.24
CA ARG A 342 -3.32 -12.97 18.84
C ARG A 342 -2.90 -11.94 19.89
N ASN A 343 -3.05 -10.66 19.59
CA ASN A 343 -2.67 -9.59 20.51
C ASN A 343 -3.52 -9.61 21.80
N ALA A 344 -4.81 -9.94 21.69
CA ALA A 344 -5.69 -10.07 22.84
C ALA A 344 -5.32 -11.22 23.79
N LEU A 345 -4.50 -12.19 23.35
CA LEU A 345 -3.99 -13.27 24.20
C LEU A 345 -2.71 -12.89 24.96
N MET A 346 -2.06 -11.79 24.58
CA MET A 346 -0.81 -11.32 25.22
C MET A 346 -1.07 -10.33 26.36
N HIS A 347 -2.33 -9.99 26.62
CA HIS A 347 -2.78 -8.99 27.59
C HIS A 347 -3.83 -9.59 28.53
#